data_AF-X0W2X6-F1
#
_entry.id   AF-X0W2X6-F1
#
_cell.length_a   1.000
_cell.length_b   1.000
_cell.length_c   1.000
_cell.angle_alpha   90.00
_cell.angle_beta   90.00
_cell.angle_gamma   90.00
#
_symmetry.space_group_name_H-M   'P 1'
#
loop_
_entity.id
_entity.type
_entity.pdbx_description
1 polymer ?
#
loop_
_entity_poly.entity_id
_entity_poly.type
_entity_poly.pdbx_seq_one_letter_code
_entity_poly.pdbx_strand_id
1 'polypeptide(L)' 'MGIVIAPHDLRRTFAKLAHGGGSGLDQIQLSLGHASIKTTEKYLGVEQDLHDAPCDRLGLNLR' A
#
# COMPACT_ATOMS: atom_id res chain seq x y z
N MET A 1 23.29 -17.00 16.72
CA MET A 1 22.22 -16.01 17.00
C MET A 1 21.12 -16.22 15.98
N GLY A 2 19.93 -16.66 16.40
CA GLY A 2 18.77 -16.80 15.52
C GLY A 2 17.82 -15.62 15.68
N ILE A 3 17.21 -15.15 14.60
CA ILE A 3 16.17 -14.13 14.64
C ILE A 3 14.83 -14.82 14.89
N VAL A 4 14.08 -14.36 15.89
CA VAL A 4 12.70 -14.81 16.11
C VAL A 4 11.79 -14.02 15.20
N ILE A 5 11.10 -14.71 14.29
CA ILE A 5 10.14 -14.11 13.36
C ILE A 5 8.74 -14.56 13.76
N ALA A 6 7.86 -13.62 14.07
CA ALA A 6 6.46 -13.91 14.32
C ALA A 6 5.67 -13.93 12.99
N PRO A 7 4.55 -14.67 12.90
CA PRO A 7 3.68 -14.63 11.71
C PRO A 7 3.26 -13.20 11.31
N HIS A 8 3.13 -12.30 12.28
CA HIS A 8 2.79 -10.90 12.03
C HIS A 8 3.89 -10.15 11.27
N ASP A 9 5.17 -10.49 11.46
CA ASP A 9 6.29 -9.86 10.77
C ASP A 9 6.28 -10.21 9.27
N LEU A 10 5.96 -11.47 8.94
CA LEU A 10 5.77 -11.91 7.57
C LEU A 10 4.58 -11.20 6.92
N ARG A 11 3.46 -11.06 7.65
CA ARG A 11 2.28 -10.32 7.17
C ARG A 11 2.60 -8.87 6.82
N ARG A 12 3.38 -8.19 7.67
CA ARG A 12 3.84 -6.80 7.42
C ARG A 12 4.80 -6.73 6.24
N THR A 13 5.69 -7.72 6.12
CA THR A 13 6.66 -7.79 5.03
C THR A 13 5.96 -8.00 3.68
N PHE A 14 4.99 -8.91 3.60
CA PHE A 14 4.14 -9.10 2.43
C PHE A 14 3.49 -7.79 1.98
N ALA A 15 2.87 -7.05 2.91
CA ALA A 15 2.21 -5.79 2.60
C ALA A 15 3.18 -4.79 1.95
N LYS A 16 4.37 -4.62 2.55
CA LYS A 16 5.40 -3.68 2.05
C LYS A 16 5.93 -4.09 0.68
N LEU A 17 6.20 -5.38 0.47
CA LEU A 17 6.69 -5.88 -0.81
C LEU A 17 5.64 -5.78 -1.91
N ALA A 18 4.37 -6.10 -1.62
CA ALA A 18 3.27 -5.96 -2.56
C ALA A 18 3.11 -4.49 -3.00
N HIS A 19 3.16 -3.56 -2.05
CA HIS A 19 3.09 -2.13 -2.35
C HIS A 19 4.29 -1.66 -3.18
N GLY A 20 5.51 -2.03 -2.80
CA GLY A 20 6.72 -1.72 -3.58
C GLY A 20 6.75 -2.36 -4.97
N GLY A 21 6.03 -3.47 -5.16
CA GLY A 21 5.80 -4.10 -6.46
C GLY A 21 4.69 -3.46 -7.30
N GLY A 22 4.09 -2.35 -6.83
CA GLY A 22 3.06 -1.62 -7.56
C GLY A 22 1.63 -2.13 -7.35
N SER A 23 1.40 -3.03 -6.39
CA SER A 23 0.03 -3.44 -6.06
C SER A 23 -0.75 -2.27 -5.44
N GLY A 24 -1.99 -2.10 -5.90
CA GLY A 24 -2.93 -1.13 -5.33
C GLY A 24 -3.24 -1.41 -3.85
N LEU A 25 -3.53 -0.35 -3.09
CA LEU A 25 -3.86 -0.42 -1.67
C LEU A 25 -5.14 -1.23 -1.39
N ASP A 26 -6.10 -1.17 -2.29
CA ASP A 26 -7.35 -1.94 -2.27
C ASP A 26 -7.07 -3.45 -2.37
N GLN A 27 -6.17 -3.87 -3.27
CA GLN A 27 -5.79 -5.27 -3.43
C GLN A 27 -5.05 -5.81 -2.19
N ILE A 28 -4.17 -4.99 -1.61
CA ILE A 28 -3.47 -5.34 -0.37
C ILE A 28 -4.47 -5.40 0.80
N GLN A 29 -5.42 -4.46 0.88
CA GLN A 29 -6.48 -4.47 1.89
C GLN A 29 -7.30 -5.75 1.85
N LEU A 30 -7.77 -6.13 0.66
CA LEU A 30 -8.56 -7.35 0.44
C LEU A 30 -7.76 -8.60 0.82
N SER A 31 -6.50 -8.68 0.37
CA SER A 31 -5.60 -9.80 0.66
C SER A 31 -5.34 -9.96 2.16
N LEU A 32 -5.29 -8.87 2.91
CA LEU A 32 -5.01 -8.85 4.35
C LEU A 32 -6.27 -8.89 5.22
N GLY A 33 -7.46 -8.89 4.62
CA GLY A 33 -8.73 -8.87 5.34
C GLY A 33 -8.92 -7.62 6.21
N HIS A 34 -8.34 -6.48 5.81
CA HIS A 34 -8.51 -5.24 6.56
C HIS A 34 -9.92 -4.68 6.37
N ALA A 35 -10.57 -4.32 7.47
CA ALA A 35 -11.92 -3.74 7.47
C ALA A 35 -11.99 -2.34 6.80
N SER A 36 -10.86 -1.68 6.58
CA SER A 36 -10.79 -0.36 5.97
C SER A 36 -9.46 -0.17 5.25
N ILE A 37 -9.49 0.57 4.13
CA ILE A 37 -8.28 0.98 3.41
C ILE A 37 -7.36 1.82 4.31
N LYS A 38 -7.94 2.57 5.26
CA LYS A 38 -7.20 3.39 6.22
C LYS A 38 -6.30 2.57 7.15
N THR A 39 -6.70 1.34 7.45
CA THR A 39 -5.84 0.40 8.17
C THR A 39 -4.64 0.05 7.29
N THR A 40 -4.86 -0.27 6.01
CA THR A 40 -3.76 -0.57 5.07
C THR A 40 -2.80 0.60 4.91
N GLU A 41 -3.30 1.82 4.74
CA GLU A 41 -2.50 3.06 4.68
C GLU A 41 -1.60 3.20 5.90
N LYS A 42 -2.17 3.10 7.12
CA LYS A 42 -1.41 3.20 8.37
C LYS A 42 -0.32 2.15 8.50
N TYR A 43 -0.58 0.91 8.07
CA TYR A 43 0.40 -0.18 8.13
C TYR A 43 1.54 -0.02 7.12
N LEU A 44 1.25 0.59 5.97
CA LEU A 44 2.24 0.85 4.91
C LEU A 44 2.94 2.20 5.07
N GLY A 45 2.40 3.12 5.88
CA GLY A 45 2.90 4.49 5.99
C GLY A 45 2.67 5.28 4.71
N VAL A 46 1.57 5.01 4.01
CA VAL A 46 1.21 5.74 2.79
C VAL A 46 0.49 7.02 3.16
N GLU A 47 0.92 8.11 2.55
CA GLU A 47 0.33 9.43 2.67
C GLU A 47 0.06 9.98 1.25
N GLN A 48 -0.78 11.01 1.16
CA GLN A 48 -1.05 11.65 -0.12
C GLN A 48 0.22 12.33 -0.64
N ASP A 49 0.63 11.99 -1.86
CA ASP A 49 1.65 12.75 -2.57
C ASP A 49 1.06 14.08 -3.04
N LEU A 50 1.61 15.19 -2.57
CA LEU A 50 1.19 16.54 -2.93
C LEU A 50 1.93 17.09 -4.15
N HIS A 51 2.95 16.38 -4.65
CA HIS A 51 3.69 16.71 -5.86
C HIS A 51 3.20 15.94 -7.10
N ASP A 52 2.60 14.76 -6.91
CA ASP A 52 2.03 13.93 -7.97
C ASP A 52 0.52 13.79 -7.79
N ALA A 53 -0.24 14.74 -8.34
CA ALA A 53 -1.69 14.73 -8.22
C ALA A 53 -2.31 13.67 -9.15
N PRO A 54 -3.28 12.86 -8.67
CA PRO A 54 -3.93 11.86 -9.52
C PRO A 54 -4.58 12.43 -10.79
N CYS A 55 -5.03 13.69 -10.77
CA CYS A 55 -5.64 14.36 -11.92
C CYS A 55 -4.66 14.61 -13.08
N ASP A 56 -3.36 14.75 -12.79
CA ASP A 56 -2.33 15.01 -13.81
C ASP A 56 -2.10 13.78 -14.71
N ARG A 57 -2.51 12.60 -14.24
CA ARG A 57 -2.38 11.32 -14.94
C ARG A 57 -3.57 10.98 -15.83
N LEU A 58 -4.59 11.85 -15.90
CA LEU A 58 -5.80 11.59 -16.70
C LEU A 58 -5.57 11.74 -18.21
N GLY A 59 -4.43 12.30 -18.64
CA GLY A 59 -4.08 12.42 -20.06
C GLY A 59 -5.03 13.34 -20.86
N LEU A 60 -5.77 14.21 -20.17
CA LEU A 60 -6.75 15.09 -20.80
C LEU A 60 -6.02 16.20 -21.56
N ASN A 61 -6.30 16.31 -22.86
CA ASN A 61 -5.84 17.41 -23.70
C ASN A 61 -7.05 18.26 -24.08
N LEU A 62 -7.20 19.41 -23.45
CA LEU A 62 -8.22 20.39 -23.82
C LEU A 62 -7.70 21.17 -25.04
N ARG A 63 -8.28 20.88 -26.22
CA ARG A 63 -8.15 21.69 -27.44
C ARG A 63 -9.41 22.48 -27.67
#